data_AF-A0A7D7X4Z1-F1
#
_entry.id   AF-A0A7D7X4Z1-F1
#
_cell.length_a   1.000
_cell.length_b   1.000
_cell.length_c   1.000
_cell.angle_alpha   90.00
_cell.angle_beta   90.00
_cell.angle_gamma   90.00
#
_symmetry.space_group_name_H-M   'P 1'
#
loop_
_entity.id
_entity.type
_entity.pdbx_description
1 polymer ?
#
loop_
_entity_poly.entity_id
_entity_poly.type
_entity_poly.pdbx_seq_one_letter_code
_entity_poly.pdbx_strand_id
1 'polypeptide(L)'
;MLSQSDNNPQLLAALQPILDARHKVADAQATVDQTNQQLISLRPDEDRQRANITALANADKSSRDRFVHDLNTTEDAVNAAQKDLATRTAALNAAKADLAVRIEAFQIDTH
;
A
#
# COMPACT_ATOMS: atom_id res chain seq x y z
N MET A 1 47.58 -13.57 1.01
CA MET A 1 47.23 -12.83 -0.22
C MET A 1 45.72 -12.90 -0.35
N LEU A 2 45.04 -11.75 -0.26
CA LEU A 2 43.61 -11.63 -0.53
C LEU A 2 43.42 -11.58 -2.05
N SER A 3 43.42 -12.76 -2.68
CA SER A 3 43.40 -12.87 -4.13
C SER A 3 41.96 -13.08 -4.61
N GLN A 4 41.35 -12.01 -5.13
CA GLN A 4 40.31 -12.06 -6.18
C GLN A 4 39.09 -12.99 -5.98
N SER A 5 38.23 -12.72 -4.98
CA SER A 5 36.89 -13.36 -4.95
C SER A 5 35.72 -12.38 -4.79
N ASP A 6 35.97 -11.06 -4.73
CA ASP A 6 34.94 -10.06 -4.42
C ASP A 6 33.91 -9.82 -5.53
N ASN A 7 34.06 -10.46 -6.70
CA ASN A 7 33.05 -10.52 -7.75
C ASN A 7 32.84 -11.97 -8.15
N ASN A 8 32.03 -12.70 -7.37
CA ASN A 8 31.55 -14.02 -7.75
C ASN A 8 30.22 -13.85 -8.52
N PRO A 9 30.23 -13.87 -9.87
CA PRO A 9 29.02 -13.69 -10.68
C PRO A 9 27.98 -14.80 -10.44
N GLN A 10 28.41 -16.01 -10.03
CA GLN A 10 27.47 -17.08 -9.68
C GLN A 10 26.72 -16.77 -8.39
N LEU A 11 27.41 -16.21 -7.39
CA LEU A 11 26.76 -15.73 -6.16
C LEU A 11 25.76 -14.62 -6.46
N LEU A 12 26.16 -13.65 -7.31
CA LEU A 12 25.28 -12.56 -7.70
C LEU A 12 24.05 -13.07 -8.47
N ALA A 13 24.24 -14.01 -9.40
CA ALA A 13 23.16 -14.65 -10.14
C ALA A 13 22.23 -15.47 -9.23
N ALA A 14 22.77 -16.17 -8.23
CA ALA A 14 21.99 -16.93 -7.25
C ALA A 14 21.20 -16.04 -6.30
N LEU A 15 21.73 -14.85 -5.96
CA LEU A 15 21.06 -13.87 -5.10
C LEU A 15 20.04 -13.00 -5.86
N GLN A 16 20.19 -12.83 -7.18
CA GLN A 16 19.32 -11.98 -7.99
C GLN A 16 17.82 -12.27 -7.78
N PRO A 17 17.34 -13.53 -7.77
CA PRO A 17 15.93 -13.83 -7.53
C PRO A 17 15.43 -13.31 -6.17
N ILE A 18 16.27 -13.35 -5.13
CA ILE A 18 15.95 -12.85 -3.79
C ILE A 18 15.91 -11.33 -3.79
N LEU A 19 16.89 -10.68 -4.43
CA LEU A 19 16.93 -9.22 -4.57
C LEU A 19 15.66 -8.71 -5.29
N ASP A 20 15.30 -9.34 -6.40
CA ASP A 20 14.08 -8.99 -7.14
C ASP A 20 12.82 -9.15 -6.28
N ALA A 21 12.72 -10.22 -5.50
CA ALA A 21 11.59 -10.43 -4.60
C ALA A 21 11.56 -9.42 -3.43
N ARG A 22 12.73 -9.02 -2.91
CA ARG A 22 12.83 -7.94 -1.91
C ARG A 22 12.35 -6.61 -2.48
N HIS A 23 12.72 -6.30 -3.73
CA HIS A 23 12.21 -5.11 -4.43
C HIS A 23 10.69 -5.15 -4.55
N LYS A 24 10.10 -6.28 -4.98
CA LYS A 24 8.65 -6.44 -5.05
C LYS A 24 7.95 -6.23 -3.70
N VAL A 25 8.53 -6.73 -2.61
CA VAL A 25 7.99 -6.50 -1.26
C VAL A 25 8.03 -5.01 -0.90
N ALA A 26 9.13 -4.33 -1.20
CA ALA A 26 9.26 -2.90 -0.93
C ALA A 26 8.24 -2.07 -1.74
N ASP A 27 8.06 -2.38 -3.02
CA ASP A 27 7.10 -1.70 -3.90
C ASP A 27 5.65 -1.94 -3.43
N ALA A 28 5.33 -3.19 -3.05
CA ALA A 28 4.02 -3.52 -2.50
C ALA A 28 3.76 -2.79 -1.17
N GLN A 29 4.77 -2.67 -0.31
CA GLN A 29 4.67 -1.92 0.94
C GLN A 29 4.43 -0.43 0.68
N ALA A 30 5.19 0.18 -0.23
CA ALA A 30 4.99 1.59 -0.60
C ALA A 30 3.57 1.85 -1.12
N THR A 31 3.03 0.91 -1.89
CA THR A 31 1.67 0.98 -2.44
C THR A 31 0.59 0.87 -1.35
N VAL A 32 0.81 0.04 -0.32
CA VAL A 32 -0.03 -0.02 0.89
C VAL A 32 0.04 1.30 1.66
N ASP A 33 1.25 1.82 1.89
CA ASP A 33 1.46 3.06 2.64
C ASP A 33 0.80 4.26 1.96
N GLN A 34 0.90 4.36 0.63
CA GLN A 34 0.20 5.39 -0.14
C GLN A 34 -1.33 5.33 0.04
N THR A 35 -1.89 4.12 0.08
CA THR A 35 -3.35 3.93 0.27
C THR A 35 -3.78 4.32 1.69
N ASN A 36 -2.95 3.98 2.68
CA ASN A 36 -3.16 4.41 4.06
C ASN A 36 -3.11 5.94 4.19
N GLN A 37 -2.16 6.59 3.51
CA GLN A 37 -2.08 8.05 3.47
C GLN A 37 -3.33 8.67 2.84
N GLN A 38 -3.84 8.09 1.75
CA GLN A 38 -5.11 8.52 1.14
C GLN A 38 -6.29 8.38 2.11
N LEU A 39 -6.39 7.28 2.86
CA LEU A 39 -7.42 7.13 3.89
C LEU A 39 -7.30 8.16 5.01
N ILE A 40 -6.06 8.46 5.44
CA ILE A 40 -5.80 9.49 6.46
C ILE A 40 -6.23 10.87 5.94
N SER A 41 -5.99 11.18 4.67
CA SER A 41 -6.35 12.48 4.09
C SER A 41 -7.86 12.67 3.88
N LEU A 42 -8.63 11.59 3.74
CA LEU A 42 -10.09 11.65 3.56
C LEU A 42 -10.85 11.91 4.87
N ARG A 43 -10.31 11.48 6.02
CA ARG A 43 -10.97 11.64 7.33
C ARG A 43 -11.28 13.11 7.70
N PRO A 44 -10.36 14.07 7.56
CA PRO A 44 -10.65 15.48 7.83
C PRO A 44 -11.76 16.06 6.95
N ASP A 45 -11.90 15.57 5.71
CA ASP A 45 -12.93 16.04 4.79
C ASP A 45 -14.31 15.49 5.19
N GLU A 46 -14.38 14.22 5.58
CA GLU A 46 -15.58 13.58 6.15
C GLU A 46 -16.04 14.32 7.43
N ASP A 47 -15.12 14.58 8.36
CA ASP A 47 -15.41 15.30 9.60
C ASP A 47 -15.90 16.73 9.34
N ARG A 48 -15.26 17.43 8.39
CA ARG A 48 -15.67 18.79 7.99
C ARG A 48 -17.06 18.80 7.37
N GLN A 49 -17.36 17.84 6.50
CA GLN A 49 -18.68 17.73 5.86
C GLN A 49 -19.77 17.43 6.88
N ARG A 50 -19.53 16.51 7.82
CA ARG A 50 -20.46 16.23 8.94
C ARG A 50 -20.70 17.45 9.83
N ALA A 51 -19.64 18.18 10.16
CA ALA A 51 -19.74 19.42 10.93
C ALA A 51 -20.58 20.48 10.18
N ASN A 52 -20.37 20.64 8.87
CA ASN A 52 -21.13 21.57 8.04
C ASN A 52 -22.62 21.20 7.94
N ILE A 53 -22.94 19.92 7.74
CA ILE A 53 -24.34 19.43 7.74
C ILE A 53 -25.02 19.75 9.07
N THR A 54 -24.31 19.52 10.18
CA THR A 54 -24.82 19.79 11.53
C THR A 54 -25.03 21.29 11.76
N ALA A 55 -24.07 22.13 11.38
CA ALA A 55 -24.16 23.59 11.52
C ALA A 55 -25.30 24.18 10.67
N LEU A 56 -25.57 23.57 9.51
CA LEU A 56 -26.63 23.97 8.59
C LEU A 56 -27.95 23.26 8.84
N ALA A 57 -28.14 22.61 10.00
CA ALA A 57 -29.36 21.87 10.31
C ALA A 57 -30.65 22.70 10.12
N ASN A 58 -30.58 24.00 10.40
CA ASN A 58 -31.70 24.95 10.25
C ASN A 58 -31.64 25.77 8.95
N ALA A 59 -30.65 25.55 8.08
CA ALA A 59 -30.55 26.19 6.78
C ALA A 59 -31.56 25.60 5.78
N ASP A 60 -31.71 26.26 4.64
CA ASP A 60 -32.55 25.78 3.55
C ASP A 60 -32.06 24.43 3.02
N LYS A 61 -33.00 23.64 2.48
CA LYS A 61 -32.73 22.27 2.02
C LYS A 61 -31.63 22.22 0.95
N SER A 62 -31.58 23.19 0.04
CA SER A 62 -30.59 23.21 -1.04
C SER A 62 -29.16 23.35 -0.51
N SER A 63 -28.97 24.15 0.54
CA SER A 63 -27.67 24.31 1.19
C SER A 63 -27.19 23.01 1.84
N ARG A 64 -28.09 22.25 2.50
CA ARG A 64 -27.76 20.95 3.10
C ARG A 64 -27.51 19.86 2.06
N ASP A 65 -28.29 19.82 0.99
CA ASP A 65 -28.21 18.78 -0.05
C ASP A 65 -26.81 18.74 -0.70
N ARG A 66 -26.15 19.90 -0.87
CA ARG A 66 -24.77 19.96 -1.36
C ARG A 66 -23.78 19.26 -0.43
N PHE A 67 -23.82 19.54 0.87
CA PHE A 67 -22.90 18.90 1.82
C PHE A 67 -23.19 17.41 2.01
N VAL A 68 -24.46 16.99 1.90
CA VAL A 68 -24.82 15.57 1.91
C VAL A 68 -24.27 14.86 0.67
N HIS A 69 -24.36 15.50 -0.51
CA HIS A 69 -23.78 14.94 -1.73
C HIS A 69 -22.24 14.83 -1.64
N ASP A 70 -21.59 15.88 -1.13
CA ASP A 70 -20.14 15.89 -0.92
C ASP A 70 -19.74 14.80 0.12
N LEU A 71 -20.52 14.61 1.18
CA LEU A 71 -20.32 13.56 2.18
C LEU A 71 -20.42 12.16 1.56
N ASN A 72 -21.48 11.89 0.80
CA ASN A 72 -21.65 10.59 0.13
C ASN A 72 -20.47 10.30 -0.82
N THR A 73 -19.99 11.31 -1.54
CA THR A 73 -18.84 11.17 -2.43
C THR A 73 -17.56 10.83 -1.66
N THR A 74 -17.33 11.47 -0.51
CA THR A 74 -16.20 11.14 0.38
C THR A 74 -16.34 9.74 0.95
N GLU A 75 -17.53 9.34 1.40
CA GLU A 75 -17.80 8.00 1.95
C GLU A 75 -17.57 6.90 0.90
N ASP A 76 -17.99 7.12 -0.35
CA ASP A 76 -17.70 6.23 -1.48
C ASP A 76 -16.19 6.13 -1.75
N ALA A 77 -15.47 7.25 -1.71
CA ALA A 77 -14.02 7.27 -1.87
C ALA A 77 -13.29 6.53 -0.73
N VAL A 78 -13.77 6.66 0.52
CA VAL A 78 -13.25 5.92 1.68
C VAL A 78 -13.47 4.42 1.49
N ASN A 79 -14.69 4.01 1.10
CA ASN A 79 -15.02 2.61 0.86
C ASN A 79 -14.17 2.00 -0.25
N ALA A 80 -13.97 2.74 -1.35
CA ALA A 80 -13.09 2.32 -2.44
C ALA A 80 -11.63 2.17 -1.97
N ALA A 81 -11.10 3.15 -1.25
CA ALA A 81 -9.74 3.12 -0.72
C ALA A 81 -9.53 1.97 0.29
N GLN A 82 -10.53 1.63 1.10
CA GLN A 82 -10.48 0.46 2.01
C GLN A 82 -10.43 -0.86 1.24
N LYS A 83 -11.20 -1.00 0.16
CA LYS A 83 -11.17 -2.19 -0.70
C LYS A 83 -9.81 -2.33 -1.41
N ASP A 84 -9.26 -1.22 -1.88
CA ASP A 84 -7.93 -1.16 -2.47
C ASP A 84 -6.87 -1.54 -1.44
N LEU A 85 -6.97 -1.04 -0.20
CA LEU A 85 -6.05 -1.39 0.88
C LEU A 85 -6.06 -2.89 1.18
N ALA A 86 -7.25 -3.52 1.24
CA ALA A 86 -7.36 -4.97 1.43
C ALA A 86 -6.66 -5.75 0.30
N THR A 87 -6.89 -5.33 -0.95
CA THR A 87 -6.27 -5.94 -2.14
C THR A 87 -4.74 -5.80 -2.12
N ARG A 88 -4.24 -4.59 -1.84
CA ARG A 88 -2.80 -4.29 -1.77
C ARG A 88 -2.12 -5.00 -0.60
N THR A 89 -2.80 -5.13 0.53
CA THR A 89 -2.31 -5.90 1.68
C THR A 89 -2.19 -7.38 1.35
N ALA A 90 -3.16 -7.96 0.63
CA ALA A 90 -3.07 -9.33 0.16
C ALA A 90 -1.88 -9.52 -0.81
N ALA A 91 -1.66 -8.56 -1.72
CA ALA A 91 -0.51 -8.57 -2.63
C ALA A 91 0.84 -8.47 -1.89
N LEU A 92 0.93 -7.63 -0.86
CA LEU A 92 2.11 -7.54 0.02
C LEU A 92 2.40 -8.88 0.72
N ASN A 93 1.36 -9.53 1.24
CA ASN A 93 1.51 -10.84 1.89
C ASN A 93 1.97 -11.91 0.90
N ALA A 94 1.45 -11.91 -0.33
CA ALA A 94 1.90 -12.80 -1.39
C ALA A 94 3.37 -12.53 -1.78
N ALA A 95 3.78 -11.26 -1.88
CA ALA A 95 5.18 -10.90 -2.17
C ALA A 95 6.13 -11.34 -1.04
N LYS A 96 5.70 -11.22 0.23
CA LYS A 96 6.46 -11.72 1.39
C LYS A 96 6.61 -13.24 1.35
N ALA A 97 5.55 -13.96 0.97
CA ALA A 97 5.59 -15.40 0.82
C ALA A 97 6.53 -15.84 -0.34
N ASP A 98 6.47 -15.17 -1.50
CA ASP A 98 7.40 -15.43 -2.62
C ASP A 98 8.86 -15.18 -2.21
N LEU A 99 9.13 -14.11 -1.46
CA LEU A 99 10.46 -13.85 -0.90
C LEU A 99 10.92 -14.99 0.03
N ALA A 100 10.05 -15.45 0.94
CA ALA A 100 10.38 -16.55 1.84
C ALA A 100 10.73 -17.83 1.08
N VAL A 101 9.92 -18.20 0.07
CA VAL A 101 10.19 -19.36 -0.79
C VAL A 101 11.53 -19.25 -1.50
N ARG A 102 11.90 -18.06 -2.01
CA ARG A 102 13.19 -17.85 -2.69
C ARG A 102 14.38 -17.92 -1.75
N ILE A 103 14.20 -17.49 -0.50
CA ILE A 103 15.23 -17.64 0.54
C ILE A 103 15.38 -19.12 0.91
N GLU A 104 14.28 -19.86 1.07
CA GLU A 104 14.31 -21.31 1.36
C GLU A 104 14.93 -22.12 0.22
N ALA A 105 14.65 -21.74 -1.03
CA ALA A 105 15.22 -22.38 -2.21
C ALA A 105 16.67 -21.96 -2.50
N PHE A 106 17.23 -21.02 -1.74
CA PHE A 106 18.58 -20.54 -1.97
C PHE A 106 19.61 -21.61 -1.62
N GLN A 107 20.30 -22.10 -2.63
CA GLN A 107 21.43 -23.00 -2.50
C GLN A 107 22.60 -22.41 -3.29
N ILE A 108 23.78 -22.38 -2.67
CA ILE A 108 25.04 -22.12 -3.36
C ILE A 108 25.72 -23.47 -3.52
N ASP A 109 25.82 -23.95 -4.76
CA ASP A 109 26.72 -25.07 -5.06
C ASP A 109 28.16 -24.57 -4.89
N THR A 110 28.79 -24.98 -3.79
CA THR A 110 30.22 -24.81 -3.56
C THR A 110 30.94 -26.05 -4.05
N HIS A 111 31.12 -26.18 -5.37
CA HIS A 111 31.98 -27.20 -5.98
C HIS A 111 33.24 -26.57 -6.57
#